data_AF-A0A5M8FLL1-F1
#
_entry.id   AF-A0A5M8FLL1-F1
#
_cell.length_a   1.000
_cell.length_b   1.000
_cell.length_c   1.000
_cell.angle_alpha   90.00
_cell.angle_beta   90.00
_cell.angle_gamma   90.00
#
_symmetry.space_group_name_H-M   'P 1'
#
loop_
_entity.id
_entity.type
_entity.pdbx_description
1 polymer ?
#
loop_
_entity_poly.entity_id
_entity_poly.type
_entity_poly.pdbx_seq_one_letter_code
_entity_poly.pdbx_strand_id
1 'polypeptide(L)'
;MEELIQGLDGPRTAQQELFYDLEDAAAVIGWSVVELTAIAASGKTPAETQALMRICALLAAQQEKLSVYADEVKDQCILRPDA
;
A
#
# COMPACT_ATOMS: atom_id res chain seq x y z
N MET A 1 -7.21 -26.05 22.98
CA MET A 1 -7.37 -25.32 21.71
C MET A 1 -8.23 -24.08 21.89
N GLU A 2 -9.21 -24.06 22.82
CA GLU A 2 -9.98 -22.86 23.19
C GLU A 2 -9.20 -21.76 23.92
N GLU A 3 -8.10 -22.07 24.60
CA GLU A 3 -7.29 -21.04 25.30
C GLU A 3 -6.37 -20.23 24.38
N LEU A 4 -6.22 -20.60 23.10
CA LEU A 4 -5.36 -19.91 22.13
C LEU A 4 -6.10 -18.81 21.35
N ILE A 5 -7.41 -18.69 21.53
CA ILE A 5 -8.29 -17.75 20.81
C ILE A 5 -8.97 -16.85 21.85
N GLN A 6 -8.20 -16.27 22.77
CA GLN A 6 -8.70 -15.17 23.61
C GLN A 6 -7.92 -13.91 23.25
N GLY A 7 -8.63 -12.90 22.73
CA GLY A 7 -8.04 -11.64 22.26
C GLY A 7 -8.28 -11.31 20.78
N LEU A 8 -8.96 -12.20 20.03
CA LEU A 8 -9.30 -11.96 18.62
C LEU A 8 -10.61 -11.17 18.41
N ASP A 9 -11.46 -11.06 19.44
CA ASP A 9 -12.78 -10.39 19.38
C ASP A 9 -12.81 -8.99 20.03
N GLY A 10 -11.64 -8.42 20.38
CA GLY A 10 -11.54 -7.06 20.90
C GLY A 10 -11.54 -6.00 19.78
N PRO A 11 -12.00 -4.75 20.05
CA PRO A 11 -11.82 -3.67 19.08
C PRO A 11 -10.33 -3.50 18.78
N ARG A 12 -10.01 -3.24 17.51
CA ARG A 12 -8.62 -2.98 17.11
C ARG A 12 -8.08 -1.80 17.92
N THR A 13 -6.82 -1.89 18.32
CA THR A 13 -6.10 -0.73 18.84
C THR A 13 -5.90 0.30 17.72
N ALA A 14 -5.74 1.58 18.06
CA ALA A 14 -5.46 2.62 17.06
C ALA A 14 -4.22 2.31 16.19
N GLN A 15 -3.23 1.61 16.75
CA GLN A 15 -2.06 1.14 16.01
C GLN A 15 -2.44 0.04 14.99
N GLN A 16 -3.26 -0.92 15.38
CA GLN A 16 -3.74 -1.96 14.47
C GLN A 16 -4.64 -1.38 13.38
N GLU A 17 -5.52 -0.43 13.70
CA GLU A 17 -6.34 0.29 12.71
C GLU A 17 -5.45 1.00 11.70
N LEU A 18 -4.50 1.81 12.16
CA LEU A 18 -3.58 2.53 11.27
C LEU A 18 -2.73 1.59 10.41
N PHE A 19 -2.24 0.48 10.98
CA PHE A 19 -1.52 -0.55 10.22
C PHE A 19 -2.37 -1.09 9.06
N TYR A 20 -3.60 -1.52 9.36
CA TYR A 20 -4.49 -2.07 8.33
C TYR A 20 -4.94 -1.03 7.31
N ASP A 21 -5.15 0.22 7.71
CA ASP A 21 -5.50 1.30 6.78
C ASP A 21 -4.35 1.58 5.79
N LEU A 22 -3.10 1.53 6.25
CA LEU A 22 -1.92 1.70 5.40
C LEU A 22 -1.73 0.52 4.42
N GLU A 23 -1.90 -0.71 4.91
CA GLU A 23 -1.85 -1.93 4.08
C GLU A 23 -2.98 -1.95 3.04
N ASP A 24 -4.20 -1.59 3.42
CA ASP A 24 -5.35 -1.53 2.51
C ASP A 24 -5.13 -0.46 1.42
N ALA A 25 -4.67 0.73 1.81
CA ALA A 25 -4.31 1.77 0.85
C ALA A 25 -3.20 1.32 -0.11
N ALA A 26 -2.16 0.64 0.39
CA ALA A 26 -1.11 0.09 -0.46
C ALA A 26 -1.66 -0.98 -1.43
N ALA A 27 -2.57 -1.85 -0.98
CA ALA A 27 -3.22 -2.85 -1.82
C ALA A 27 -4.08 -2.22 -2.92
N VAL A 28 -4.88 -1.20 -2.60
CA VAL A 28 -5.69 -0.44 -3.56
C VAL A 28 -4.82 0.21 -4.64
N ILE A 29 -3.68 0.79 -4.25
CA ILE A 29 -2.72 1.35 -5.20
C ILE A 29 -2.13 0.23 -6.08
N GLY A 30 -1.73 -0.89 -5.50
CA GLY A 30 -1.21 -2.04 -6.25
C GLY A 30 -2.17 -2.54 -7.31
N TRP A 31 -3.46 -2.67 -6.96
CA TRP A 31 -4.51 -3.04 -7.91
C TRP A 31 -4.68 -1.98 -9.01
N SER A 32 -4.69 -0.69 -8.64
CA SER A 32 -4.77 0.42 -9.60
C SER A 32 -3.62 0.40 -10.61
N VAL A 33 -2.39 0.08 -10.17
CA VAL A 33 -1.22 -0.06 -11.05
C VAL A 33 -1.41 -1.20 -12.06
N VAL A 34 -1.95 -2.34 -11.61
CA VAL A 34 -2.24 -3.48 -12.50
C VAL A 34 -3.26 -3.09 -13.58
N GLU A 35 -4.35 -2.44 -13.18
CA GLU A 35 -5.37 -1.98 -14.13
C GLU A 35 -4.83 -0.94 -15.12
N LEU A 36 -4.12 0.08 -14.64
CA LEU A 36 -3.53 1.11 -15.49
C LEU A 36 -2.49 0.55 -16.45
N THR A 37 -1.72 -0.46 -16.03
CA THR A 37 -0.78 -1.18 -16.89
C THR A 37 -1.51 -1.95 -17.99
N ALA A 38 -2.63 -2.61 -17.67
CA ALA A 38 -3.45 -3.29 -18.66
C ALA A 38 -4.06 -2.30 -19.68
N ILE A 39 -4.53 -1.13 -19.21
CA ILE A 39 -5.02 -0.05 -20.08
C ILE A 39 -3.89 0.44 -20.99
N ALA A 40 -2.69 0.68 -20.45
CA ALA A 40 -1.53 1.12 -21.21
C ALA A 40 -1.13 0.12 -22.31
N ALA A 41 -1.22 -1.19 -22.03
CA ALA A 41 -0.95 -2.24 -23.00
C ALA A 41 -1.94 -2.23 -24.19
N SER A 42 -3.16 -1.73 -23.97
CA SER A 42 -4.18 -1.54 -25.01
C SER A 42 -4.18 -0.15 -25.66
N GLY A 43 -3.21 0.70 -25.30
CA GLY A 43 -3.17 2.10 -25.68
C GLY A 43 -3.15 2.33 -27.19
N LYS A 44 -3.83 3.39 -27.64
CA LYS A 44 -3.93 3.75 -29.06
C LYS A 44 -2.68 4.44 -29.59
N THR A 45 -1.94 5.12 -28.70
CA THR A 45 -0.71 5.83 -29.07
C THR A 45 0.45 5.53 -28.11
N PRO A 46 1.71 5.61 -28.60
CA PRO A 46 2.89 5.49 -27.75
C PRO A 46 2.96 6.56 -26.64
N ALA A 47 2.47 7.77 -26.90
CA ALA A 47 2.49 8.87 -25.94
C ALA A 47 1.56 8.62 -24.75
N GLU A 48 0.33 8.14 -25.00
CA GLU A 48 -0.61 7.75 -23.94
C GLU A 48 -0.06 6.59 -23.11
N THR A 49 0.50 5.57 -23.77
CA THR A 49 1.15 4.44 -23.11
C THR A 49 2.26 4.92 -22.18
N GLN A 50 3.14 5.81 -22.66
CA GLN A 50 4.23 6.35 -21.86
C GLN A 50 3.74 7.20 -20.69
N ALA A 51 2.65 7.96 -20.86
CA ALA A 51 2.07 8.75 -19.78
C ALA A 51 1.48 7.86 -18.67
N LEU A 52 0.76 6.80 -19.03
CA LEU A 52 0.22 5.83 -18.08
C LEU A 52 1.32 5.09 -17.33
N MET A 53 2.40 4.68 -18.02
CA MET A 53 3.52 4.03 -17.36
C MET A 53 4.25 4.94 -16.36
N ARG A 54 4.35 6.26 -16.65
CA ARG A 54 4.88 7.23 -15.67
C ARG A 54 4.00 7.33 -14.42
N ILE A 55 2.67 7.34 -14.60
CA ILE A 55 1.73 7.36 -13.47
C ILE A 55 1.86 6.07 -12.65
N CYS A 56 1.96 4.91 -13.30
CA CYS A 56 2.17 3.63 -12.63
C CYS A 56 3.46 3.64 -11.79
N ALA A 57 4.55 4.19 -12.31
CA ALA A 57 5.81 4.30 -11.56
C ALA A 57 5.68 5.19 -10.31
N LEU A 58 4.98 6.33 -10.42
CA LEU A 58 4.72 7.20 -9.27
C LEU A 58 3.85 6.51 -8.21
N LEU A 59 2.82 5.79 -8.65
CA LEU A 59 1.93 5.02 -7.77
C LEU A 59 2.69 3.88 -7.06
N ALA A 60 3.52 3.13 -7.79
CA ALA A 60 4.36 2.08 -7.20
C ALA A 60 5.29 2.63 -6.11
N ALA A 61 5.89 3.81 -6.33
CA ALA A 61 6.71 4.46 -5.32
C ALA A 61 5.89 4.89 -4.08
N GLN A 62 4.62 5.31 -4.26
CA GLN A 62 3.74 5.60 -3.11
C GLN A 62 3.32 4.31 -2.38
N GLN A 63 3.03 3.23 -3.11
CA GLN A 63 2.71 1.93 -2.54
C GLN A 63 3.83 1.42 -1.63
N GLU A 64 5.08 1.46 -2.12
CA GLU A 64 6.26 1.06 -1.35
C GLU A 64 6.39 1.91 -0.08
N LYS A 65 6.23 3.24 -0.20
CA LYS A 65 6.29 4.16 0.94
C LYS A 65 5.23 3.86 1.99
N LEU A 66 3.99 3.56 1.58
CA LEU A 66 2.92 3.18 2.52
C LEU A 66 3.21 1.84 3.21
N SER A 67 3.80 0.88 2.49
CA SER A 67 4.19 -0.41 3.05
C SER A 67 5.27 -0.23 4.12
N VAL A 68 6.28 0.62 3.87
CA VAL A 68 7.30 0.97 4.88
C VAL A 68 6.66 1.62 6.11
N TYR A 69 5.67 2.50 5.93
CA TYR A 69 4.98 3.12 7.06
C TYR A 69 4.14 2.12 7.84
N ALA A 70 3.54 1.13 7.19
CA ALA A 70 2.85 0.05 7.87
C ALA A 70 3.84 -0.76 8.73
N ASP A 71 5.02 -1.08 8.21
CA ASP A 71 6.07 -1.75 8.98
C ASP A 71 6.53 -0.92 10.20
N GLU A 72 6.71 0.39 10.04
CA GLU A 72 7.04 1.29 11.18
C GLU A 72 5.95 1.33 12.25
N VAL A 73 4.68 1.36 11.83
CA VAL A 73 3.54 1.31 12.75
C VAL A 73 3.51 -0.03 13.46
N LYS A 74 3.74 -1.13 12.76
CA LYS A 74 3.81 -2.48 13.33
C LYS A 74 4.93 -2.60 14.36
N ASP A 75 6.10 -2.02 14.06
CA ASP A 75 7.28 -2.05 14.92
C ASP A 75 7.25 -1.00 16.04
N GLN A 76 6.24 -0.13 16.08
CA GLN A 76 6.14 1.02 16.99
C GLN A 76 7.38 1.93 16.94
N CYS A 77 8.06 1.98 15.79
CA CYS A 77 9.31 2.69 15.62
C CYS A 77 9.28 3.53 14.34
N ILE A 78 9.31 4.85 14.48
CA ILE A 78 9.39 5.76 13.34
C ILE A 78 10.86 6.09 13.10
N LEU A 79 11.42 5.54 12.02
CA LEU A 79 12.79 5.84 11.59
C LEU A 79 12.75 6.91 10.50
N ARG A 80 13.27 8.10 10.81
CA ARG A 80 13.50 9.16 9.83
C ARG A 80 14.97 9.57 9.92
N PRO A 81 15.73 9.62 8.81
CA PRO A 81 17.01 10.28 8.85
C PRO A 81 16.79 11.76 9.17
N ASP A 82 17.50 12.28 10.18
CA ASP A 82 17.54 13.72 10.43
C ASP A 82 18.06 14.45 9.17
N ALA A 83 17.43 15.58 8.85
CA ALA A 83 17.66 16.36 7.63
C ALA A 83 19.04 17.04 7.57
#